data_AF-A0A8J5R5Z5-F1
#
_entry.id   AF-A0A8J5R5Z5-F1
#
_cell.length_a   1.000
_cell.length_b   1.000
_cell.length_c   1.000
_cell.angle_alpha   90.00
_cell.angle_beta   90.00
_cell.angle_gamma   90.00
#
_symmetry.space_group_name_H-M   'P 1'
#
loop_
_entity.id
_entity.type
_entity.pdbx_description
1 polymer ?
#
loop_
_entity_poly.entity_id
_entity_poly.type
_entity_poly.pdbx_seq_one_letter_code
_entity_poly.pdbx_strand_id
1 'polypeptide(L)'
;MERRLTLLSFEYVHNEMMISHDIIAQMPLILRTNLDRIKSRHLFLKALKRDQYDPTKPLYVSLDDIASPTDHVFCCKSARTSIELYDMFLRSL
;
A
#
# COMPACT_ATOMS: atom_id res chain seq x y z
N MET A 1 -23.06 -1.00 0.72
CA MET A 1 -21.91 -1.91 0.55
C MET A 1 -20.59 -1.15 0.45
N GLU A 2 -20.53 -0.09 -0.37
CA GLU A 2 -19.35 0.76 -0.58
C GLU A 2 -18.80 1.44 0.69
N ARG A 3 -19.66 2.04 1.52
CA ARG A 3 -19.26 2.72 2.77
C ARG A 3 -18.53 1.80 3.78
N ARG A 4 -18.89 0.50 3.80
CA ARG A 4 -18.24 -0.49 4.67
C ARG A 4 -16.81 -0.80 4.20
N LEU A 5 -16.62 -0.92 2.88
CA LEU A 5 -15.30 -1.20 2.31
C LEU A 5 -14.33 -0.04 2.55
N THR A 6 -14.80 1.19 2.37
CA THR A 6 -14.00 2.40 2.68
C THR A 6 -13.60 2.45 4.15
N LEU A 7 -14.51 2.12 5.07
CA LEU A 7 -14.20 2.08 6.51
C LEU A 7 -13.14 1.03 6.84
N LEU A 8 -13.26 -0.19 6.28
CA LEU A 8 -12.26 -1.25 6.50
C LEU A 8 -10.89 -0.88 5.93
N SER A 9 -10.85 -0.24 4.75
CA SER A 9 -9.60 0.29 4.19
C SER A 9 -9.01 1.39 5.07
N PHE A 10 -9.84 2.29 5.60
CA PHE A 10 -9.38 3.34 6.52
C PHE A 10 -8.83 2.75 7.82
N GLU A 11 -9.55 1.83 8.44
CA GLU A 11 -9.11 1.15 9.67
C GLU A 11 -7.77 0.45 9.47
N TYR A 12 -7.59 -0.25 8.34
CA TYR A 12 -6.31 -0.90 8.04
C TYR A 12 -5.18 0.11 7.81
N VAL A 13 -5.41 1.13 6.97
CA VAL A 13 -4.40 2.15 6.64
C VAL A 13 -4.01 2.97 7.88
N HIS A 14 -4.95 3.26 8.77
CA HIS A 14 -4.65 4.01 9.99
C HIS A 14 -4.02 3.13 11.08
N ASN A 15 -4.68 2.01 11.42
CA ASN A 15 -4.32 1.22 12.60
C ASN A 15 -3.17 0.23 12.33
N GLU A 16 -3.11 -0.38 11.15
CA GLU A 16 -2.11 -1.41 10.83
C GLU A 16 -0.89 -0.80 10.13
N MET A 17 -1.10 0.11 9.18
CA MET A 17 0.00 0.80 8.48
C MET A 17 0.52 2.03 9.24
N MET A 18 -0.11 2.41 10.36
CA MET A 18 0.29 3.52 11.23
C MET A 18 0.35 4.89 10.53
N ILE A 19 -0.54 5.13 9.56
CA ILE A 19 -0.58 6.37 8.78
C ILE A 19 -1.55 7.36 9.43
N SER A 20 -1.12 8.62 9.58
CA SER A 20 -1.95 9.67 10.17
C SER A 20 -3.14 10.06 9.28
N HIS A 21 -4.20 10.58 9.90
CA HIS A 21 -5.36 11.08 9.18
C HIS A 21 -5.02 12.16 8.16
N ASP A 22 -4.05 13.03 8.46
CA ASP A 22 -3.63 14.11 7.55
C ASP A 22 -3.06 13.57 6.24
N ILE A 23 -2.21 12.53 6.31
CA ILE A 23 -1.62 11.90 5.12
C ILE A 23 -2.72 11.19 4.31
N ILE A 24 -3.63 10.48 4.98
CA ILE A 24 -4.77 9.81 4.32
C ILE A 24 -5.67 10.84 3.62
N ALA A 25 -5.93 11.98 4.25
CA ALA A 25 -6.75 13.05 3.69
C ALA A 25 -6.10 13.69 2.45
N GLN A 26 -4.77 13.78 2.41
CA GLN A 26 -4.03 14.27 1.25
C GLN A 26 -4.02 13.26 0.08
N MET A 27 -4.07 11.96 0.39
CA MET A 27 -4.01 10.87 -0.61
C MET A 27 -5.18 9.88 -0.45
N PRO A 28 -6.44 10.31 -0.68
CA PRO A 28 -7.62 9.50 -0.36
C PRO A 28 -7.86 8.35 -1.35
N LEU A 29 -7.10 8.26 -2.45
CA LEU A 29 -7.25 7.22 -3.46
C LEU A 29 -7.03 5.81 -2.87
N ILE A 30 -6.17 5.69 -1.88
CA ILE A 30 -5.93 4.42 -1.17
C ILE A 30 -7.22 3.85 -0.57
N LEU A 31 -8.14 4.71 -0.09
CA LEU A 31 -9.41 4.27 0.50
C LEU A 31 -10.43 3.74 -0.52
N ARG A 32 -10.19 4.01 -1.82
CA ARG A 32 -10.95 3.45 -2.95
C ARG A 32 -10.27 2.22 -3.55
N THR A 33 -9.07 1.89 -3.09
CA THR A 33 -8.34 0.69 -3.52
C THR A 33 -8.91 -0.53 -2.82
N ASN A 34 -8.96 -1.66 -3.54
CA ASN A 34 -9.36 -2.94 -2.96
C ASN A 34 -8.49 -3.29 -1.74
N LEU A 35 -9.11 -3.67 -0.62
CA LEU A 35 -8.43 -3.90 0.65
C LEU A 35 -7.35 -5.00 0.56
N ASP A 36 -7.60 -6.08 -0.16
CA ASP A 36 -6.63 -7.17 -0.30
C ASP A 36 -5.39 -6.68 -1.05
N ARG A 37 -5.57 -5.82 -2.06
CA ARG A 37 -4.45 -5.17 -2.75
C ARG A 37 -3.64 -4.27 -1.81
N ILE A 38 -4.29 -3.48 -0.94
CA ILE A 38 -3.60 -2.65 0.05
C ILE A 38 -2.76 -3.55 0.98
N LYS A 39 -3.39 -4.59 1.53
CA LYS A 39 -2.76 -5.54 2.45
C LYS A 39 -1.55 -6.23 1.81
N SER A 40 -1.75 -6.87 0.67
CA SER A 40 -0.68 -7.63 0.00
C SER A 40 0.49 -6.74 -0.38
N ARG A 41 0.25 -5.51 -0.86
CA ARG A 41 1.32 -4.58 -1.22
C ARG A 41 2.03 -4.01 0.00
N HIS A 42 1.31 -3.67 1.07
CA HIS A 42 1.92 -3.25 2.32
C HIS A 42 2.81 -4.37 2.90
N LEU A 43 2.28 -5.60 3.00
CA LEU A 43 3.03 -6.75 3.53
C LEU A 43 4.29 -7.03 2.71
N PHE A 44 4.20 -6.89 1.39
CA PHE A 44 5.36 -7.05 0.53
C PHE A 44 6.42 -5.96 0.77
N LEU A 45 6.01 -4.68 0.86
CA LEU A 45 6.93 -3.60 1.22
C LEU A 45 7.58 -3.84 2.58
N LYS A 46 6.82 -4.34 3.56
CA LYS A 46 7.34 -4.71 4.89
C LYS A 46 8.36 -5.85 4.81
N ALA A 47 8.10 -6.88 4.00
CA ALA A 47 9.05 -7.97 3.76
C ALA A 47 10.36 -7.47 3.13
N LEU A 48 10.27 -6.45 2.26
CA LEU A 48 11.41 -5.76 1.66
C LEU A 48 12.07 -4.71 2.57
N LYS A 49 11.52 -4.44 3.77
CA LYS A 49 11.92 -3.34 4.67
C LYS A 49 11.83 -1.96 4.00
N ARG A 50 10.78 -1.75 3.21
CA ARG A 50 10.49 -0.53 2.43
C ARG A 50 9.11 0.07 2.76
N ASP A 51 8.53 -0.28 3.89
CA ASP A 51 7.27 0.24 4.41
C ASP A 51 7.44 1.59 5.13
N GLN A 52 8.18 2.53 4.52
CA GLN A 52 8.34 3.89 5.04
C GLN A 52 7.32 4.84 4.40
N TYR A 53 6.31 5.25 5.15
CA TYR A 53 5.24 6.14 4.67
C TYR A 53 5.36 7.59 5.15
N ASP A 54 6.45 7.94 5.83
CA ASP A 54 6.74 9.32 6.24
C ASP A 54 7.46 10.07 5.10
N PRO A 55 6.86 11.15 4.55
CA PRO A 55 7.45 11.91 3.45
C PRO A 55 8.75 12.63 3.83
N THR A 56 9.05 12.75 5.12
CA THR A 56 10.28 13.39 5.61
C THR A 56 11.46 12.43 5.72
N LYS A 57 11.23 11.11 5.57
CA LYS A 57 12.25 10.08 5.76
C LYS A 57 12.77 9.52 4.43
N PRO A 58 14.03 9.07 4.37
CA PRO A 58 14.57 8.38 3.20
C PRO A 58 13.75 7.16 2.83
N LEU A 59 13.73 6.83 1.53
CA LEU A 59 12.99 5.70 0.97
C LEU A 59 11.47 5.78 1.19
N TYR A 60 10.94 7.00 1.35
CA TYR A 60 9.50 7.27 1.37
C TYR A 60 8.77 6.60 0.21
N VAL A 61 7.66 5.94 0.55
CA VAL A 61 6.67 5.37 -0.37
C VAL A 61 5.35 6.09 -0.14
N SER A 62 4.77 6.63 -1.20
CA SER A 62 3.48 7.33 -1.10
C SER A 62 2.30 6.36 -0.96
N LEU A 63 1.13 6.84 -0.54
CA LEU A 63 -0.06 5.99 -0.54
C LEU A 63 -0.56 5.72 -1.97
N ASP A 64 -0.33 6.67 -2.88
CA ASP A 64 -0.68 6.52 -4.30
C ASP A 64 0.16 5.42 -4.97
N ASP A 65 1.40 5.23 -4.54
CA ASP A 65 2.23 4.10 -4.95
C ASP A 65 1.56 2.76 -4.63
N ILE A 66 1.03 2.62 -3.42
CA ILE A 66 0.29 1.42 -2.98
C ILE A 66 -1.04 1.30 -3.72
N ALA A 67 -1.70 2.42 -4.01
CA ALA A 67 -2.94 2.50 -4.77
C ALA A 67 -2.75 2.34 -6.29
N SER A 68 -1.53 2.11 -6.76
CA SER A 68 -1.21 1.96 -8.19
C SER A 68 -2.17 1.03 -8.94
N PRO A 69 -2.52 1.32 -10.20
CA PRO A 69 -3.58 0.61 -10.91
C PRO A 69 -3.28 -0.86 -11.17
N THR A 70 -2.00 -1.21 -11.37
CA THR A 70 -1.55 -2.58 -11.67
C THR A 70 -0.35 -2.97 -10.81
N ASP A 71 -0.15 -4.28 -10.63
CA ASP A 71 0.96 -4.81 -9.86
C ASP A 71 2.31 -4.56 -10.54
N HIS A 72 2.34 -4.57 -11.87
CA HIS A 72 3.53 -4.17 -12.63
C HIS A 72 3.94 -2.73 -12.31
N VAL A 73 2.98 -1.78 -12.29
CA VAL A 73 3.28 -0.38 -11.96
C VAL A 73 3.81 -0.26 -10.53
N PHE A 74 3.17 -0.92 -9.58
CA PHE A 74 3.61 -0.96 -8.19
C PHE A 74 5.03 -1.55 -8.05
N CYS A 75 5.30 -2.70 -8.69
CA CYS A 75 6.59 -3.38 -8.61
C CYS A 75 7.72 -2.53 -9.22
N CYS A 76 7.51 -2.03 -10.44
CA CYS A 76 8.56 -1.28 -11.15
C CYS A 76 8.80 0.11 -10.55
N LYS A 77 7.75 0.87 -10.26
CA LYS A 77 7.89 2.29 -9.87
C LYS A 77 8.05 2.46 -8.37
N SER A 78 7.30 1.70 -7.57
CA SER A 78 7.22 1.92 -6.13
C SER A 78 8.13 0.96 -5.37
N ALA A 79 7.89 -0.35 -5.49
CA ALA A 79 8.66 -1.38 -4.80
C ALA A 79 10.03 -1.67 -5.44
N ARG A 80 10.36 -1.04 -6.57
CA ARG A 80 11.60 -1.19 -7.37
C ARG A 80 12.11 -2.63 -7.41
N THR A 81 11.21 -3.54 -7.73
CA THR A 81 11.42 -4.98 -7.75
C THR A 81 10.74 -5.58 -8.98
N SER A 82 11.00 -6.84 -9.24
CA SER A 82 10.40 -7.55 -10.37
C SER A 82 8.98 -8.01 -10.00
N ILE A 83 8.12 -8.12 -11.02
CA ILE A 83 6.75 -8.62 -10.83
C ILE A 83 6.77 -10.09 -10.40
N GLU A 84 7.75 -10.86 -10.85
CA GLU A 84 7.90 -12.28 -10.53
C GLU A 84 8.16 -12.49 -9.03
N LEU A 85 8.99 -11.65 -8.41
CA LEU A 85 9.22 -11.72 -6.96
C LEU A 85 7.94 -11.38 -6.17
N TYR A 86 7.14 -10.45 -6.67
CA TYR A 86 5.86 -10.14 -6.05
C TYR A 86 4.86 -11.29 -6.22
N ASP A 87 4.76 -11.89 -7.39
CA ASP A 87 3.89 -13.04 -7.65
C ASP A 87 4.29 -14.25 -6.80
N MET A 88 5.60 -14.49 -6.63
CA MET A 88 6.12 -15.52 -5.72
C MET A 88 5.72 -15.24 -4.27
N PHE A 89 5.83 -13.98 -3.84
CA PHE A 89 5.39 -13.57 -2.50
C PHE A 89 3.88 -13.78 -2.30
N LEU A 90 3.05 -13.38 -3.26
CA LEU A 90 1.59 -13.57 -3.20
C LEU A 90 1.20 -15.05 -3.06
N ARG A 91 1.96 -15.96 -3.67
CA ARG A 91 1.74 -17.42 -3.54
C ARG A 91 2.15 -17.99 -2.18
N SER A 92 2.90 -17.23 -1.39
CA SER A 92 3.37 -17.62 -0.05
C SER A 92 2.53 -17.04 1.10
N LEU A 93 1.58 -16.15 0.80
CA LEU A 93 0.60 -15.59 1.75
C LEU A 93 -0.56 -16.56 1.98
#